data_AF-A0A0M3HQM9-F1
#
_entry.id   AF-A0A0M3HQM9-F1
#
_cell.length_a   1.000
_cell.length_b   1.000
_cell.length_c   1.000
_cell.angle_alpha   90.00
_cell.angle_beta   90.00
_cell.angle_gamma   90.00
#
_symmetry.space_group_name_H-M   'P 1'
#
loop_
_entity.id
_entity.type
_entity.pdbx_description
1 polymer ?
#
loop_
_entity_poly.entity_id
_entity_poly.type
_entity_poly.pdbx_seq_one_letter_code
_entity_poly.pdbx_strand_id
1 'polypeptide(L)'
;MREEYGDFARIVSECLKTSTEMVGSAQNFLSDIRHEEGREGISLFEVKNRDLLSYMNEVVYLMGQMSFAESIQDCSALERCVFLRTVLERIRPIELKLKPYVEKTMSFSTSTSNSKEVLRPRPHLMKVRDEEGDEESEENDGQTNNEPSTVKKYIAPKLVALRYDENEDAAEERVMERARRRALQSSLISDLRAQYSEAPEEVQEEKGSRKMRQKDMERQRYEEDYMIRLQMSKKERHEHKLQRRQNVLNELLDFGDYMAMDEGTRTKKGTSRKKRRTSVMGGPKSKRGRSGGSRSLTTKDVGKRVSL
;
A
#
# COMPACT_ATOMS: atom_id res chain seq x y z
N MET A 1 39.17 -46.11 23.96
CA MET A 1 38.33 -46.94 24.86
C MET A 1 38.01 -46.23 26.18
N ARG A 2 38.87 -46.20 27.22
CA ARG A 2 38.49 -45.62 28.53
C ARG A 2 38.13 -44.12 28.49
N GLU A 3 38.80 -43.33 27.67
CA GLU A 3 38.47 -41.90 27.47
C GLU A 3 37.17 -41.71 26.68
N GLU A 4 36.97 -42.46 25.60
CA GLU A 4 35.75 -42.45 24.78
C GLU A 4 34.49 -42.84 25.58
N TYR A 5 34.60 -43.81 26.50
CA TYR A 5 33.51 -44.15 27.42
C TYR A 5 33.20 -43.02 28.41
N GLY A 6 34.22 -42.26 28.83
CA GLY A 6 34.04 -41.10 29.70
C GLY A 6 33.32 -39.95 28.98
N ASP A 7 33.68 -39.69 27.73
CA ASP A 7 33.06 -38.64 26.92
C ASP A 7 31.62 -39.02 26.52
N PHE A 8 31.38 -40.29 26.18
CA PHE A 8 30.02 -40.78 25.94
C PHE A 8 29.13 -40.64 27.18
N ALA A 9 29.63 -41.02 28.36
CA ALA A 9 28.88 -40.88 29.61
C ALA A 9 28.55 -39.42 29.95
N ARG A 10 29.46 -38.49 29.65
CA ARG A 10 29.21 -37.05 29.78
C ARG A 10 28.10 -36.59 28.86
N ILE A 11 28.17 -36.92 27.57
CA ILE A 11 27.17 -36.53 26.56
C ILE A 11 25.78 -37.08 26.94
N VAL A 12 25.70 -38.34 27.38
CA VAL A 12 24.42 -38.93 27.82
C VAL A 12 23.88 -38.19 29.04
N SER A 13 24.74 -37.83 30.00
CA SER A 13 24.31 -37.07 31.19
C SER A 13 23.82 -35.65 30.84
N GLU A 14 24.43 -35.01 29.84
CA GLU A 14 24.00 -33.71 29.33
C GLU A 14 22.68 -33.83 28.57
N CYS A 15 22.54 -34.82 27.70
CA CYS A 15 21.29 -35.10 26.98
C CYS A 15 20.13 -35.39 27.94
N LEU A 16 20.38 -36.09 29.04
CA LEU A 16 19.37 -36.36 30.04
C LEU A 16 18.93 -35.08 30.75
N LYS A 17 19.88 -34.21 31.13
CA LYS A 17 19.55 -32.90 31.72
C LYS A 17 18.73 -32.05 30.77
N THR A 18 19.19 -31.87 29.53
CA THR A 18 18.47 -31.05 28.53
C THR A 18 17.09 -31.64 28.22
N SER A 19 16.95 -32.96 28.11
CA SER A 19 15.65 -33.60 27.91
C SER A 19 14.69 -33.35 29.08
N THR A 20 15.17 -33.38 30.34
CA THR A 20 14.32 -33.08 31.49
C THR A 20 13.88 -31.62 31.54
N GLU A 21 14.77 -30.69 31.17
CA GLU A 21 14.45 -29.26 31.07
C GLU A 21 13.42 -28.97 29.96
N MET A 22 13.56 -29.64 28.80
CA MET A 22 12.58 -29.53 27.71
C MET A 22 11.20 -30.04 28.13
N VAL A 23 11.13 -31.20 28.81
CA VAL A 23 9.86 -31.75 29.30
C VAL A 23 9.22 -30.81 30.33
N GLY A 24 10.00 -30.26 31.27
CA GLY A 24 9.50 -29.27 32.22
C GLY A 24 8.95 -28.02 31.53
N SER A 25 9.66 -27.51 30.52
CA SER A 25 9.22 -26.35 29.73
C SER A 25 7.92 -26.64 28.95
N ALA A 26 7.79 -27.84 28.39
CA ALA A 26 6.57 -28.27 27.68
C ALA A 26 5.38 -28.44 28.63
N GLN A 27 5.62 -28.94 29.85
CA GLN A 27 4.58 -29.05 30.89
C GLN A 27 4.08 -27.68 31.34
N ASN A 28 4.98 -26.72 31.55
CA ASN A 28 4.61 -25.34 31.88
C ASN A 28 3.77 -24.70 30.76
N PHE A 29 4.18 -24.89 29.50
CA PHE A 29 3.39 -24.40 28.37
C PHE A 29 2.01 -25.04 28.29
N LEU A 30 1.89 -26.33 28.62
CA LEU A 30 0.61 -27.03 28.66
C LEU A 30 -0.30 -26.49 29.78
N SER A 31 0.25 -26.18 30.97
CA SER A 31 -0.53 -25.55 32.04
C SER A 31 -1.00 -24.16 31.63
N ASP A 32 -0.16 -23.37 30.95
CA ASP A 32 -0.53 -22.03 30.50
C ASP A 32 -1.67 -22.07 29.48
N ILE A 33 -1.65 -23.03 28.53
CA ILE A 33 -2.75 -23.22 27.57
C ILE A 33 -4.04 -23.61 28.29
N ARG A 34 -3.97 -24.51 29.28
CA ARG A 34 -5.16 -24.98 30.01
C ARG A 34 -5.83 -23.88 30.83
N HIS A 35 -5.08 -22.87 31.25
CA HIS A 35 -5.62 -21.75 32.03
C HIS A 35 -6.25 -20.66 31.16
N GLU A 36 -6.07 -20.66 29.84
CA GLU A 36 -6.59 -19.63 28.94
C GLU A 36 -7.82 -20.10 28.13
N GLU A 37 -9.02 -19.93 28.68
CA GLU A 37 -10.29 -20.32 28.02
C GLU A 37 -10.96 -19.22 27.16
N GLY A 38 -10.24 -18.18 26.73
CA GLY A 38 -10.86 -16.97 26.15
C GLY A 38 -10.12 -16.31 25.00
N ARG A 39 -9.67 -17.06 23.98
CA ARG A 39 -8.99 -16.47 22.81
C ARG A 39 -9.91 -16.32 21.59
N GLU A 40 -10.06 -15.08 21.11
CA GLU A 40 -10.51 -14.82 19.74
C GLU A 40 -9.34 -15.03 18.76
N GLY A 41 -9.23 -16.26 18.26
CA GLY A 41 -8.33 -16.61 17.16
C GLY A 41 -6.96 -17.15 17.58
N ILE A 42 -6.24 -17.70 16.59
CA ILE A 42 -4.94 -18.33 16.76
C ILE A 42 -3.83 -17.27 16.65
N SER A 43 -3.09 -17.04 17.74
CA SER A 43 -1.93 -16.14 17.73
C SER A 43 -0.78 -16.74 16.93
N LEU A 44 -0.02 -15.90 16.21
CA LEU A 44 1.21 -16.34 15.52
C LEU A 44 2.18 -17.01 16.50
N PHE A 45 2.27 -16.49 17.73
CA PHE A 45 3.18 -17.03 18.75
C PHE A 45 2.73 -18.40 19.25
N GLU A 46 1.43 -18.68 19.24
CA GLU A 46 0.91 -19.99 19.59
C GLU A 46 1.27 -21.03 18.53
N VAL A 47 1.08 -20.69 17.24
CA VAL A 47 1.52 -21.52 16.12
C VAL A 47 3.02 -21.78 16.20
N LYS A 48 3.82 -20.74 16.46
CA LYS A 48 5.26 -20.87 16.62
C LYS A 48 5.62 -21.85 17.73
N ASN A 49 5.02 -21.71 18.91
CA ASN A 49 5.32 -22.58 20.05
C ASN A 49 4.91 -24.04 19.76
N ARG A 50 3.76 -24.26 19.13
CA ARG A 50 3.32 -25.59 18.68
C ARG A 50 4.28 -26.21 17.67
N ASP A 51 4.68 -25.46 16.66
CA ASP A 51 5.56 -25.93 15.59
C ASP A 51 6.99 -26.14 16.10
N LEU A 52 7.45 -25.34 17.08
CA LEU A 52 8.74 -25.52 17.76
C LEU A 52 8.74 -26.80 18.62
N LEU A 53 7.67 -27.06 19.37
CA LEU A 53 7.52 -28.31 20.13
C LEU A 53 7.51 -29.52 19.19
N SER A 54 6.81 -29.41 18.08
CA SER A 54 6.79 -30.46 17.04
C SER A 54 8.19 -30.69 16.47
N TYR A 55 8.97 -29.63 16.22
CA TYR A 55 10.36 -29.72 15.76
C TYR A 55 11.26 -30.41 16.79
N MET A 56 11.15 -30.04 18.07
CA MET A 56 11.93 -30.68 19.14
C MET A 56 11.61 -32.17 19.27
N ASN A 57 10.34 -32.56 19.12
CA ASN A 57 9.93 -33.96 19.17
C ASN A 57 10.57 -34.79 18.04
N GLU A 58 10.55 -34.27 16.80
CA GLU A 58 11.16 -34.97 15.66
C GLU A 58 12.70 -35.05 15.78
N VAL A 59 13.35 -34.02 16.35
CA VAL A 59 14.79 -34.06 16.63
C VAL A 59 15.11 -35.11 17.69
N VAL A 60 14.34 -35.19 18.78
CA VAL A 60 14.52 -36.23 19.81
C VAL A 60 14.31 -37.62 19.24
N TYR A 61 13.32 -37.79 18.35
CA TYR A 61 13.08 -39.04 17.64
C TYR A 61 14.31 -39.45 16.79
N LEU A 62 14.88 -38.52 16.01
CA LEU A 62 16.09 -38.76 15.23
C LEU A 62 17.30 -39.09 16.12
N MET A 63 17.49 -38.37 17.23
CA MET A 63 18.54 -38.67 18.21
C MET A 63 18.37 -40.06 18.82
N GLY A 64 17.13 -40.50 19.06
CA GLY A 64 16.80 -41.86 19.48
C GLY A 64 17.26 -42.89 18.44
N GLN A 65 16.88 -42.72 17.18
CA GLN A 65 17.31 -43.64 16.10
C GLN A 65 18.83 -43.71 15.95
N MET A 66 19.52 -42.56 16.06
CA MET A 66 20.98 -42.52 16.06
C MET A 66 21.59 -43.30 17.23
N SER A 67 20.97 -43.26 18.41
CA SER A 67 21.45 -44.00 19.58
C SER A 67 21.30 -45.52 19.43
N PHE A 68 20.33 -45.98 18.64
CA PHE A 68 20.13 -47.39 18.29
C PHE A 68 20.97 -47.82 17.07
N ALA A 69 21.84 -46.95 16.54
CA ALA A 69 22.65 -47.16 15.35
C ALA A 69 21.83 -47.49 14.08
N GLU A 70 20.58 -47.02 14.03
CA GLU A 70 19.75 -47.13 12.84
C GLU A 70 20.14 -46.07 11.80
N SER A 71 19.98 -46.41 10.52
CA SER A 71 20.21 -45.46 9.44
C SER A 71 19.11 -44.40 9.42
N ILE A 72 19.53 -43.15 9.28
CA ILE A 72 18.63 -41.98 9.20
C ILE A 72 18.17 -41.73 7.75
N GLN A 73 18.81 -42.39 6.78
CA GLN A 73 18.50 -42.22 5.36
C GLN A 73 17.04 -42.66 5.11
N ASP A 74 16.27 -41.79 4.45
CA ASP A 74 14.86 -41.97 4.07
C ASP A 74 13.83 -42.04 5.22
N CYS A 75 14.19 -41.60 6.43
CA CYS A 75 13.22 -41.46 7.51
C CYS A 75 12.29 -40.25 7.27
N SER A 76 10.97 -40.48 7.28
CA SER A 76 9.95 -39.42 7.16
C SER A 76 10.09 -38.32 8.24
N ALA A 77 10.67 -38.65 9.39
CA ALA A 77 11.00 -37.66 10.44
C ALA A 77 11.96 -36.57 9.96
N LEU A 78 12.92 -36.90 9.08
CA LEU A 78 13.85 -35.92 8.51
C LEU A 78 13.13 -34.93 7.62
N GLU A 79 12.23 -35.40 6.75
CA GLU A 79 11.41 -34.54 5.89
C GLU A 79 10.51 -33.61 6.71
N ARG A 80 9.87 -34.14 7.76
CA ARG A 80 9.07 -33.33 8.70
C ARG A 80 9.92 -32.29 9.43
N CYS A 81 11.12 -32.64 9.88
CA CYS A 81 12.08 -31.71 10.47
C CYS A 81 12.45 -30.56 9.53
N VAL A 82 12.79 -30.88 8.27
CA VAL A 82 13.12 -29.88 7.25
C VAL A 82 11.92 -28.98 6.97
N PHE A 83 10.73 -29.56 6.82
CA PHE A 83 9.50 -28.79 6.63
C PHE A 83 9.27 -27.81 7.79
N LEU A 84 9.27 -28.30 9.04
CA LEU A 84 9.11 -27.46 10.23
C LEU A 84 10.17 -26.37 10.31
N ARG A 85 11.42 -26.66 9.92
CA ARG A 85 12.49 -25.67 9.85
C ARG A 85 12.17 -24.55 8.86
N THR A 86 11.72 -24.89 7.65
CA THR A 86 11.35 -23.87 6.65
C THR A 86 10.18 -23.01 7.11
N VAL A 87 9.19 -23.59 7.81
CA VAL A 87 8.06 -22.83 8.38
C VAL A 87 8.54 -21.82 9.41
N LEU A 88 9.40 -22.23 10.34
CA LEU A 88 9.98 -21.33 11.35
C LEU A 88 10.79 -20.18 10.72
N GLU A 89 11.51 -20.44 9.62
CA GLU A 89 12.23 -19.40 8.88
C GLU A 89 11.30 -18.39 8.21
N ARG A 90 10.14 -18.85 7.70
CA ARG A 90 9.12 -17.98 7.12
C ARG A 90 8.38 -17.14 8.16
N ILE A 91 8.25 -17.64 9.39
CA ILE A 91 7.65 -16.89 10.51
C ILE A 91 8.57 -15.76 11.00
N ARG A 92 9.90 -15.93 10.96
CA ARG A 92 10.89 -14.95 11.45
C ARG A 92 10.71 -13.49 10.96
N PRO A 93 10.51 -13.19 9.67
CA PRO A 93 10.28 -11.81 9.23
C PRO A 93 8.97 -11.21 9.76
N ILE A 94 7.96 -12.04 10.03
CA ILE A 94 6.68 -11.60 10.61
C ILE A 94 6.88 -11.25 12.09
N GLU A 95 7.63 -12.08 12.82
CA GLU A 95 8.01 -11.80 14.21
C GLU A 95 8.76 -10.49 14.35
N LEU A 96 9.73 -10.21 13.48
CA LEU A 96 10.48 -8.96 13.51
C LEU A 96 9.57 -7.72 13.34
N LYS A 97 8.48 -7.85 12.58
CA LYS A 97 7.47 -6.80 12.43
C LYS A 97 6.57 -6.67 13.66
N LEU A 98 6.27 -7.78 14.34
CA LEU A 98 5.43 -7.82 15.54
C LEU A 98 6.17 -7.46 16.83
N LYS A 99 7.48 -7.70 16.89
CA LYS A 99 8.35 -7.39 18.03
C LYS A 99 8.14 -5.99 18.62
N PRO A 100 8.12 -4.88 17.85
CA PRO A 100 7.88 -3.56 18.43
C PRO A 100 6.48 -3.36 19.01
N TYR A 101 5.50 -4.18 18.60
CA TYR A 101 4.15 -4.16 19.18
C TYR A 101 4.11 -4.94 20.49
N VAL A 102 4.76 -6.11 20.52
CA VAL A 102 4.90 -6.91 21.75
C VAL A 102 5.70 -6.15 22.81
N GLU A 103 6.82 -5.53 22.42
CA GLU A 103 7.62 -4.69 23.32
C GLU A 103 6.82 -3.51 23.85
N LYS A 104 5.96 -2.90 23.01
CA LYS A 104 5.06 -1.82 23.45
C LYS A 104 4.00 -2.31 24.45
N THR A 105 3.39 -3.47 24.21
CA THR A 105 2.39 -4.03 25.14
C THR A 105 3.03 -4.48 26.44
N MET A 106 4.23 -5.07 26.38
CA MET A 106 4.99 -5.44 27.57
C MET A 106 5.46 -4.20 28.34
N SER A 107 6.00 -3.19 27.65
CA SER A 107 6.40 -1.95 28.30
C SER A 107 5.21 -1.26 28.97
N PHE A 108 4.04 -1.23 28.33
CA PHE A 108 2.83 -0.69 28.94
C PHE A 108 2.39 -1.49 30.18
N SER A 109 2.51 -2.82 30.16
CA SER A 109 2.21 -3.66 31.31
C SER A 109 3.19 -3.50 32.48
N THR A 110 4.47 -3.18 32.21
CA THR A 110 5.50 -3.00 33.24
C THR A 110 5.61 -1.54 33.73
N SER A 111 5.15 -0.58 32.92
CA SER A 111 5.23 0.87 33.20
C SER A 111 3.91 1.40 33.74
N THR A 112 3.51 0.98 34.94
CA THR A 112 2.38 1.58 35.67
C THR A 112 2.70 3.00 36.20
N SER A 113 3.89 3.53 35.92
CA SER A 113 4.32 4.87 36.31
C SER A 113 4.36 5.81 35.10
N ASN A 114 3.56 6.88 35.20
CA ASN A 114 3.39 7.99 34.26
C ASN A 114 4.72 8.60 33.75
N SER A 115 5.40 7.95 32.82
CA SER A 115 6.53 8.52 32.11
C SER A 115 6.07 8.88 30.69
N LYS A 116 6.08 10.18 30.40
CA LYS A 116 5.69 10.77 29.11
C LYS A 116 6.47 10.07 27.99
N GLU A 117 5.80 9.18 27.25
CA GLU A 117 6.36 8.52 26.09
C GLU A 117 6.86 9.57 25.08
N VAL A 118 8.13 9.48 24.68
CA VAL A 118 8.63 10.17 23.48
C VAL A 118 7.97 9.48 22.29
N LEU A 119 6.79 10.00 21.90
CA LEU A 119 6.05 9.59 20.71
C LEU A 119 6.95 9.71 19.48
N ARG A 120 7.55 8.61 19.05
CA ARG A 120 8.16 8.54 17.71
C ARG A 120 7.01 8.64 16.71
N PRO A 121 6.96 9.68 15.86
CA PRO A 121 5.90 9.79 14.87
C PRO A 121 5.96 8.55 13.97
N ARG A 122 4.86 7.80 13.88
CA ARG A 122 4.64 6.70 12.95
C ARG A 122 3.80 7.23 11.78
N PRO A 123 4.42 7.76 10.70
CA PRO A 123 3.68 8.49 9.66
C PRO A 123 2.68 7.61 8.89
N HIS A 124 2.83 6.28 8.99
CA HIS A 124 1.96 5.28 8.36
C HIS A 124 0.70 4.94 9.19
N LEU A 125 0.66 5.26 10.49
CA LEU A 125 -0.54 5.13 11.33
C LEU A 125 -1.23 6.47 11.58
N MET A 126 -0.60 7.57 11.18
CA MET A 126 -1.21 8.89 11.20
C MET A 126 -2.26 8.94 10.07
N LYS A 127 -3.47 8.45 10.36
CA LYS A 127 -4.66 9.03 9.75
C LYS A 127 -4.65 10.47 10.24
N VAL A 128 -4.19 11.38 9.39
CA VAL A 128 -4.55 12.79 9.55
C VAL A 128 -6.06 12.79 9.40
N ARG A 129 -6.74 12.63 10.54
CA ARG A 129 -8.11 13.07 10.67
C ARG A 129 -7.96 14.58 10.48
N ASP A 130 -8.43 15.07 9.34
CA ASP A 130 -8.70 16.48 9.18
C ASP A 130 -9.76 16.80 10.24
N GLU A 131 -9.33 17.04 11.47
CA GLU A 131 -10.14 17.69 12.49
C GLU A 131 -10.20 19.16 12.09
N GLU A 132 -11.03 19.44 11.09
CA GLU A 132 -12.01 20.50 11.29
C GLU A 132 -12.81 20.07 12.53
N GLY A 133 -12.64 20.83 13.62
CA GLY A 133 -13.19 20.51 14.92
C GLY A 133 -14.70 20.34 14.85
N ASP A 134 -15.15 19.14 15.17
CA ASP A 134 -16.53 18.84 15.53
C ASP A 134 -16.47 18.21 16.92
N GLU A 135 -16.23 19.07 17.90
CA GLU A 135 -16.60 18.81 19.28
C GLU A 135 -17.94 19.51 19.48
N GLU A 136 -19.01 18.70 19.49
CA GLU A 136 -20.30 19.07 20.03
C GLU A 136 -20.09 19.60 21.46
N SER A 137 -20.26 20.91 21.61
CA SER A 137 -20.52 21.52 22.91
C SER A 137 -21.91 22.12 22.85
N GLU A 138 -22.71 21.63 23.79
CA GLU A 138 -24.06 22.02 24.17
C GLU A 138 -24.36 23.52 24.01
N GLU A 139 -25.61 23.77 23.64
CA GLU A 139 -26.30 25.03 23.50
C GLU A 139 -25.80 26.15 24.44
N ASN A 140 -25.27 27.24 23.88
CA ASN A 140 -25.63 28.57 24.37
C ASN A 140 -25.51 29.65 23.28
N ASP A 141 -26.56 30.46 23.24
CA ASP A 141 -26.88 31.53 22.30
C ASP A 141 -25.83 32.67 22.35
N GLY A 142 -25.39 33.17 21.20
CA GLY A 142 -24.29 34.14 21.18
C GLY A 142 -23.72 34.52 19.82
N GLN A 143 -24.57 35.07 18.97
CA GLN A 143 -24.27 35.84 17.76
C GLN A 143 -22.92 36.58 17.73
N THR A 144 -21.97 36.16 16.88
CA THR A 144 -21.00 37.08 16.21
C THR A 144 -20.50 36.48 14.90
N ASN A 145 -20.64 37.25 13.80
CA ASN A 145 -19.99 36.97 12.53
C ASN A 145 -18.49 37.27 12.66
N ASN A 146 -17.62 36.28 12.43
CA ASN A 146 -16.21 36.51 12.14
C ASN A 146 -15.68 35.41 11.20
N GLU A 147 -15.56 35.75 9.92
CA GLU A 147 -14.75 34.98 8.97
C GLU A 147 -13.26 35.19 9.29
N PRO A 148 -12.42 34.15 9.43
CA PRO A 148 -10.98 34.35 9.54
C PRO A 148 -10.40 34.67 8.15
N SER A 149 -10.06 35.94 7.94
CA SER A 149 -9.31 36.40 6.77
C SER A 149 -7.87 35.87 6.79
N THR A 150 -7.66 34.66 6.27
CA THR A 150 -6.30 34.20 5.93
C THR A 150 -5.79 35.06 4.77
N VAL A 151 -4.75 35.84 5.02
CA VAL A 151 -4.12 36.72 4.03
C VAL A 151 -3.61 35.84 2.88
N LYS A 152 -4.32 35.85 1.75
CA LYS A 152 -3.87 35.18 0.52
C LYS A 152 -2.59 35.87 0.04
N LYS A 153 -1.46 35.20 0.25
CA LYS A 153 -0.13 35.64 -0.20
C LYS A 153 -0.19 35.86 -1.72
N TYR A 154 -0.08 37.11 -2.16
CA TYR A 154 -0.12 37.44 -3.59
C TYR A 154 1.13 36.85 -4.26
N ILE A 155 0.91 35.97 -5.24
CA ILE A 155 1.96 35.40 -6.08
C ILE A 155 1.85 36.10 -7.43
N ALA A 156 2.84 36.95 -7.73
CA ALA A 156 2.92 37.61 -9.02
C ALA A 156 2.98 36.56 -10.15
N PRO A 157 2.24 36.75 -11.26
CA PRO A 157 2.33 35.89 -12.42
C PRO A 157 3.78 35.84 -12.92
N LYS A 158 4.29 34.64 -13.21
CA LYS A 158 5.61 34.49 -13.83
C LYS A 158 5.51 34.97 -15.27
N LEU A 159 6.05 36.16 -15.57
CA LEU A 159 6.16 36.66 -16.93
C LEU A 159 7.31 35.92 -17.61
N VAL A 160 6.97 35.04 -18.55
CA VAL A 160 7.93 34.44 -19.48
C VAL A 160 7.89 35.26 -20.74
N ALA A 161 9.06 35.63 -21.27
CA ALA A 161 9.16 36.32 -22.55
C ALA A 161 8.62 35.41 -23.65
N LEU A 162 7.40 35.69 -24.09
CA LEU A 162 6.82 35.12 -25.30
C LEU A 162 7.22 36.04 -26.45
N ARG A 163 7.84 35.47 -27.50
CA ARG A 163 8.10 36.21 -28.73
C ARG A 163 6.76 36.64 -29.30
N TYR A 164 6.51 37.94 -29.37
CA TYR A 164 5.34 38.48 -30.04
C TYR A 164 5.58 38.32 -31.54
N ASP A 165 4.82 37.44 -32.17
CA ASP A 165 4.78 37.38 -33.63
C ASP A 165 3.63 38.30 -34.06
N GLU A 166 3.92 39.34 -34.83
CA GLU A 166 2.93 40.35 -35.28
C GLU A 166 1.86 39.77 -36.22
N ASN A 167 2.08 38.55 -36.73
CA ASN A 167 1.15 37.85 -37.62
C ASN A 167 0.42 36.74 -36.83
N GLU A 168 -0.88 36.91 -36.59
CA GLU A 168 -1.73 35.87 -35.95
C GLU A 168 -1.67 34.54 -36.73
N ASP A 169 -1.56 34.61 -38.07
CA ASP A 169 -1.42 33.45 -38.95
C ASP A 169 -0.16 32.63 -38.63
N ALA A 170 0.97 33.27 -38.29
CA ALA A 170 2.20 32.58 -37.94
C ALA A 170 2.11 31.87 -36.58
N ALA A 171 1.27 32.38 -35.67
CA ALA A 171 1.00 31.72 -34.40
C ALA A 171 0.12 30.47 -34.59
N GLU A 172 -0.90 30.56 -35.45
CA GLU A 172 -1.76 29.43 -35.81
C GLU A 172 -0.97 28.34 -36.55
N GLU A 173 -0.11 28.70 -37.50
CA GLU A 173 0.77 27.77 -38.21
C GLU A 173 1.69 27.01 -37.24
N ARG A 174 2.28 27.67 -36.25
CA ARG A 174 3.11 27.01 -35.23
C ARG A 174 2.31 26.06 -34.34
N VAL A 175 1.06 26.37 -34.04
CA VAL A 175 0.18 25.45 -33.29
C VAL A 175 -0.16 24.23 -34.15
N MET A 176 -0.47 24.44 -35.42
CA MET A 176 -0.73 23.37 -36.38
C MET A 176 0.51 22.51 -36.62
N GLU A 177 1.70 23.09 -36.71
CA GLU A 177 2.96 22.36 -36.84
C GLU A 177 3.27 21.53 -35.58
N ARG A 178 3.04 22.08 -34.38
CA ARG A 178 3.16 21.31 -33.13
C ARG A 178 2.14 20.16 -33.07
N ALA A 179 0.92 20.38 -33.53
CA ALA A 179 -0.10 19.34 -33.62
C ALA A 179 0.30 18.26 -34.64
N ARG A 180 0.80 18.64 -35.82
CA ARG A 180 1.37 17.72 -36.81
C ARG A 180 2.51 16.89 -36.22
N ARG A 181 3.46 17.53 -35.53
CA ARG A 181 4.58 16.84 -34.89
C ARG A 181 4.11 15.87 -33.79
N ARG A 182 3.13 16.26 -32.98
CA ARG A 182 2.55 15.38 -31.95
C ARG A 182 1.81 14.20 -32.57
N ALA A 183 1.02 14.43 -33.62
CA ALA A 183 0.35 13.37 -34.36
C ALA A 183 1.35 12.40 -34.98
N LEU A 184 2.44 12.89 -35.58
CA LEU A 184 3.56 12.09 -36.10
C LEU A 184 4.27 11.27 -35.00
N GLN A 185 4.28 11.78 -33.77
CA GLN A 185 4.84 11.13 -32.58
C GLN A 185 3.79 10.29 -31.81
N SER A 186 2.58 10.13 -32.36
CA SER A 186 1.55 9.28 -31.75
C SER A 186 1.98 7.81 -31.76
N SER A 187 1.46 7.03 -30.81
CA SER A 187 1.85 5.62 -30.62
C SER A 187 1.62 4.80 -31.88
N LEU A 188 0.49 5.01 -32.57
CA LEU A 188 0.11 4.26 -33.76
C LEU A 188 1.12 4.43 -34.90
N ILE A 189 1.54 5.67 -35.20
CA ILE A 189 2.52 5.91 -36.25
C ILE A 189 3.90 5.39 -35.83
N SER A 190 4.26 5.53 -34.56
CA SER A 190 5.53 4.97 -34.05
C SER A 190 5.57 3.45 -34.22
N ASP A 191 4.45 2.75 -33.96
CA ASP A 191 4.35 1.30 -34.10
C ASP A 191 4.37 0.87 -35.57
N LEU A 192 3.68 1.60 -36.46
CA LEU A 192 3.77 1.38 -37.91
C LEU A 192 5.21 1.58 -38.39
N ARG A 193 5.87 2.66 -37.95
CA ARG A 193 7.27 2.93 -38.31
C ARG A 193 8.20 1.81 -37.85
N ALA A 194 7.98 1.25 -36.65
CA ALA A 194 8.76 0.13 -36.14
C ALA A 194 8.56 -1.15 -36.97
N GLN A 195 7.31 -1.44 -37.41
CA GLN A 195 7.01 -2.60 -38.24
C GLN A 195 7.64 -2.54 -39.64
N TYR A 196 7.68 -1.35 -40.24
CA TYR A 196 8.31 -1.15 -41.55
C TYR A 196 9.82 -0.88 -41.47
N SER A 197 10.37 -0.67 -40.28
CA SER A 197 11.81 -0.52 -40.11
C SER A 197 12.47 -1.88 -39.86
N GLU A 198 13.54 -2.17 -40.58
CA GLU A 198 14.39 -3.35 -40.36
C GLU A 198 15.40 -3.14 -39.19
N ALA A 199 15.31 -2.01 -38.50
CA ALA A 199 16.18 -1.70 -37.38
C ALA A 199 15.82 -2.57 -36.16
N PRO A 200 16.82 -3.13 -35.44
CA PRO A 200 16.55 -3.96 -34.27
C PRO A 200 15.91 -3.15 -33.12
N GLU A 201 14.88 -3.73 -32.47
CA GLU A 201 14.27 -3.15 -31.28
C GLU A 201 14.98 -3.62 -30.00
N GLU A 202 15.27 -2.68 -29.10
CA GLU A 202 15.82 -2.98 -27.78
C GLU A 202 14.71 -3.47 -26.83
N VAL A 203 14.67 -4.79 -26.61
CA VAL A 203 13.75 -5.40 -25.65
C VAL A 203 14.40 -5.44 -24.27
N GLN A 204 13.82 -4.73 -23.30
CA GLN A 204 14.23 -4.74 -21.90
C GLN A 204 13.15 -5.39 -21.02
N GLU A 205 13.57 -6.08 -19.95
CA GLU A 205 12.69 -6.85 -19.06
C GLU A 205 11.77 -5.99 -18.17
N GLU A 206 12.01 -4.68 -18.10
CA GLU A 206 11.30 -3.81 -17.15
C GLU A 206 9.86 -3.53 -17.60
N LYS A 207 8.86 -3.73 -16.73
CA LYS A 207 7.45 -3.48 -17.07
C LYS A 207 7.10 -2.00 -16.87
N GLY A 208 6.95 -1.24 -17.96
CA GLY A 208 6.58 0.18 -17.90
C GLY A 208 6.17 0.76 -19.26
N SER A 209 5.31 1.79 -19.24
CA SER A 209 4.83 2.50 -20.44
C SER A 209 5.99 3.09 -21.25
N ARG A 210 5.94 2.99 -22.59
CA ARG A 210 7.02 3.49 -23.48
C ARG A 210 7.26 4.99 -23.30
N LYS A 211 6.19 5.79 -23.14
CA LYS A 211 6.27 7.24 -22.90
C LYS A 211 6.94 7.58 -21.57
N MET A 212 6.76 6.74 -20.55
CA MET A 212 7.41 6.90 -19.25
C MET A 212 8.92 6.70 -19.37
N ARG A 213 9.31 5.63 -20.07
CA ARG A 213 10.72 5.30 -20.30
C ARG A 213 11.43 6.40 -21.07
N GLN A 214 10.81 6.95 -22.11
CA GLN A 214 11.38 8.08 -22.85
C GLN A 214 11.68 9.27 -21.93
N LYS A 215 10.76 9.62 -21.04
CA LYS A 215 10.98 10.71 -20.05
C LYS A 215 12.07 10.38 -19.04
N ASP A 216 12.14 9.13 -18.59
CA ASP A 216 13.18 8.69 -17.66
C ASP A 216 14.57 8.70 -18.35
N MET A 217 14.65 8.29 -19.61
CA MET A 217 15.87 8.36 -20.44
C MET A 217 16.28 9.82 -20.72
N GLU A 218 15.34 10.70 -21.03
CA GLU A 218 15.61 12.14 -21.20
C GLU A 218 16.16 12.76 -19.90
N ARG A 219 15.61 12.37 -18.75
CA ARG A 219 16.13 12.78 -17.44
C ARG A 219 17.55 12.27 -17.23
N GLN A 220 17.81 10.99 -17.49
CA GLN A 220 19.15 10.40 -17.36
C GLN A 220 20.16 11.12 -18.25
N ARG A 221 19.82 11.35 -19.53
CA ARG A 221 20.67 12.10 -20.46
C ARG A 221 21.00 13.49 -19.93
N TYR A 222 20.01 14.21 -19.42
CA TYR A 222 20.25 15.52 -18.80
C TYR A 222 21.16 15.42 -17.57
N GLU A 223 20.96 14.43 -16.71
CA GLU A 223 21.79 14.21 -15.53
C GLU A 223 23.24 13.83 -15.91
N GLU A 224 23.44 13.09 -16.98
CA GLU A 224 24.76 12.71 -17.51
C GLU A 224 25.46 13.89 -18.18
N ASP A 225 24.77 14.62 -19.06
CA ASP A 225 25.30 15.77 -19.79
C ASP A 225 25.74 16.90 -18.85
N TYR A 226 24.95 17.15 -17.81
CA TYR A 226 25.20 18.22 -16.85
C TYR A 226 25.81 17.73 -15.54
N MET A 227 26.00 16.42 -15.36
CA MET A 227 26.53 15.76 -14.15
C MET A 227 25.83 16.20 -12.84
N ILE A 228 24.54 16.55 -12.91
CA ILE A 228 23.74 17.04 -11.77
C ILE A 228 22.45 16.24 -11.67
N ARG A 229 22.18 15.66 -10.49
CA ARG A 229 20.93 14.93 -10.22
C ARG A 229 19.73 15.86 -10.09
N LEU A 230 18.65 15.55 -10.81
CA LEU A 230 17.42 16.35 -10.76
C LEU A 230 16.51 15.89 -9.62
N GLN A 231 16.26 16.76 -8.65
CA GLN A 231 15.39 16.45 -7.50
C GLN A 231 13.91 16.49 -7.89
N MET A 232 13.18 15.43 -7.58
CA MET A 232 11.74 15.33 -7.83
C MET A 232 10.92 16.10 -6.79
N SER A 233 9.97 16.91 -7.25
CA SER A 233 8.98 17.53 -6.36
C SER A 233 8.05 16.48 -5.76
N LYS A 234 7.49 16.74 -4.56
CA LYS A 234 6.48 15.87 -3.93
C LYS A 234 5.27 15.64 -4.85
N LYS A 235 4.85 16.68 -5.59
CA LYS A 235 3.74 16.60 -6.55
C LYS A 235 4.06 15.69 -7.73
N GLU A 236 5.25 15.87 -8.31
CA GLU A 236 5.73 15.08 -9.45
C GLU A 236 5.92 13.60 -9.05
N ARG A 237 6.43 13.33 -7.85
CA ARG A 237 6.55 11.97 -7.31
C ARG A 237 5.18 11.30 -7.13
N HIS A 238 4.15 12.04 -6.72
CA HIS A 238 2.79 11.51 -6.61
C HIS A 238 2.19 11.20 -7.98
N GLU A 239 2.34 12.13 -8.95
CA GLU A 239 1.88 11.94 -10.33
C GLU A 239 2.55 10.73 -10.99
N HIS A 240 3.86 10.62 -10.86
CA HIS A 240 4.66 9.48 -11.34
C HIS A 240 4.17 8.15 -10.73
N LYS A 241 3.77 8.14 -9.45
CA LYS A 241 3.18 6.95 -8.80
C LYS A 241 1.80 6.60 -9.34
N LEU A 242 0.99 7.61 -9.68
CA LEU A 242 -0.33 7.43 -10.27
C LEU A 242 -0.23 6.86 -11.69
N GLN A 243 0.70 7.42 -12.48
CA GLN A 243 1.02 6.97 -13.83
C GLN A 243 1.44 5.50 -13.85
N ARG A 244 2.32 5.07 -12.94
CA ARG A 244 2.67 3.63 -12.83
C ARG A 244 1.49 2.71 -12.52
N ARG A 245 0.41 3.22 -11.90
CA ARG A 245 -0.78 2.43 -11.54
C ARG A 245 -1.87 2.41 -12.61
N GLN A 246 -2.04 3.48 -13.39
CA GLN A 246 -3.22 3.70 -14.23
C GLN A 246 -2.96 3.57 -15.74
N ASN A 247 -1.70 3.43 -16.18
CA ASN A 247 -1.35 3.75 -17.57
C ASN A 247 -1.54 2.64 -18.61
N VAL A 248 -1.76 1.37 -18.22
CA VAL A 248 -1.83 0.28 -19.22
C VAL A 248 -3.05 0.44 -20.15
N LEU A 249 -4.21 0.81 -19.60
CA LEU A 249 -5.43 0.96 -20.40
C LEU A 249 -5.53 2.33 -21.10
N ASN A 250 -5.00 3.38 -20.48
CA ASN A 250 -5.01 4.72 -21.08
C ASN A 250 -4.04 4.83 -22.27
N GLU A 251 -2.88 4.14 -22.22
CA GLU A 251 -1.97 4.06 -23.37
C GLU A 251 -2.61 3.29 -24.54
N LEU A 252 -3.37 2.24 -24.24
CA LEU A 252 -4.13 1.49 -25.24
C LEU A 252 -5.31 2.28 -25.82
N LEU A 253 -5.85 3.28 -25.12
CA LEU A 253 -7.00 4.08 -25.60
C LEU A 253 -6.58 5.40 -26.28
N ASP A 254 -5.30 5.73 -26.31
CA ASP A 254 -4.74 6.97 -26.89
C ASP A 254 -4.55 6.87 -28.42
N PHE A 255 -5.56 6.37 -29.14
CA PHE A 255 -5.57 6.31 -30.62
C PHE A 255 -6.09 7.62 -31.24
N GLY A 256 -6.77 8.46 -30.47
CA GLY A 256 -7.56 9.59 -30.96
C GLY A 256 -6.73 10.81 -31.42
N ASP A 257 -5.48 10.96 -30.96
CA ASP A 257 -4.65 12.13 -31.30
C ASP A 257 -4.15 12.11 -32.76
N TYR A 258 -4.17 10.94 -33.41
CA TYR A 258 -3.86 10.80 -34.84
C TYR A 258 -5.03 11.27 -35.74
N MET A 259 -6.27 10.96 -35.35
CA MET A 259 -7.47 11.24 -36.16
C MET A 259 -7.88 12.72 -36.15
N ALA A 260 -7.47 13.46 -35.12
CA ALA A 260 -7.72 14.91 -35.02
C ALA A 260 -6.96 15.75 -36.07
N MET A 261 -6.04 15.15 -36.84
CA MET A 261 -5.31 15.78 -37.93
C MET A 261 -6.00 15.62 -39.30
N ASP A 262 -6.73 14.52 -39.53
CA ASP A 262 -7.38 14.22 -40.82
C ASP A 262 -8.75 14.91 -40.93
N GLU A 263 -9.39 15.21 -39.80
CA GLU A 263 -10.57 16.08 -39.77
C GLU A 263 -10.13 17.56 -39.91
N GLY A 264 -9.74 17.91 -41.13
CA GLY A 264 -9.37 19.27 -41.50
C GLY A 264 -10.38 20.29 -41.00
N THR A 265 -9.91 21.24 -40.19
CA THR A 265 -10.42 22.62 -40.12
C THR A 265 -11.94 22.76 -40.17
N ARG A 266 -12.74 22.24 -39.21
CA ARG A 266 -14.16 22.65 -39.07
C ARG A 266 -14.94 22.24 -37.83
N THR A 267 -14.33 22.05 -36.66
CA THR A 267 -15.13 21.86 -35.42
C THR A 267 -14.73 22.80 -34.29
N LYS A 268 -15.39 23.96 -34.31
CA LYS A 268 -15.88 24.70 -33.14
C LYS A 268 -14.82 25.12 -32.12
N LYS A 269 -14.33 26.34 -32.35
CA LYS A 269 -14.23 27.39 -31.32
C LYS A 269 -15.45 27.29 -30.37
N GLY A 270 -15.24 26.77 -29.16
CA GLY A 270 -16.19 26.90 -28.06
C GLY A 270 -16.67 25.61 -27.43
N THR A 271 -15.91 25.08 -26.48
CA THR A 271 -16.46 24.63 -25.17
C THR A 271 -15.41 24.78 -24.07
N SER A 272 -14.88 25.98 -23.84
CA SER A 272 -14.37 26.28 -22.50
C SER A 272 -15.60 26.46 -21.61
N ARG A 273 -15.88 25.45 -20.77
CA ARG A 273 -16.91 25.50 -19.72
C ARG A 273 -16.54 26.60 -18.72
N LYS A 274 -16.83 27.86 -19.07
CA LYS A 274 -16.89 28.98 -18.12
C LYS A 274 -18.23 28.83 -17.41
N LYS A 275 -18.23 28.23 -16.20
CA LYS A 275 -19.38 28.24 -15.28
C LYS A 275 -19.77 29.70 -15.05
N ARG A 276 -20.77 30.21 -15.80
CA ARG A 276 -21.42 31.48 -15.51
C ARG A 276 -22.30 31.24 -14.28
N ARG A 277 -21.92 31.82 -13.14
CA ARG A 277 -22.81 31.99 -11.99
C ARG A 277 -23.94 32.92 -12.45
N THR A 278 -25.15 32.40 -12.56
CA THR A 278 -26.35 33.21 -12.75
C THR A 278 -26.73 33.78 -11.40
N SER A 279 -26.45 35.07 -11.18
CA SER A 279 -27.07 35.87 -10.12
C SER A 279 -28.53 36.10 -10.48
N VAL A 280 -29.44 35.41 -9.78
CA VAL A 280 -30.87 35.80 -9.76
C VAL A 280 -31.15 36.34 -8.36
N MET A 281 -31.34 37.65 -8.33
CA MET A 281 -31.77 38.45 -7.20
C MET A 281 -33.31 38.51 -7.26
N GLY A 282 -33.98 38.36 -6.11
CA GLY A 282 -35.32 38.88 -5.87
C GLY A 282 -36.49 37.89 -5.98
N GLY A 283 -37.03 37.48 -4.82
CA GLY A 283 -38.36 36.88 -4.70
C GLY A 283 -38.59 36.16 -3.35
N PRO A 284 -39.54 36.59 -2.50
CA PRO A 284 -39.64 36.14 -1.11
C PRO A 284 -40.31 34.76 -1.01
N LYS A 285 -39.69 33.82 -0.28
CA LYS A 285 -40.31 32.52 0.03
C LYS A 285 -41.12 32.62 1.31
N SER A 286 -42.44 32.64 1.15
CA SER A 286 -43.43 32.47 2.20
C SER A 286 -43.32 31.09 2.87
N LYS A 287 -43.32 31.08 4.21
CA LYS A 287 -43.51 29.91 5.06
C LYS A 287 -44.79 29.15 4.67
N ARG A 288 -44.70 27.84 4.45
CA ARG A 288 -45.86 26.93 4.51
C ARG A 288 -45.51 25.72 5.37
N GLY A 289 -46.32 25.55 6.41
CA GLY A 289 -46.14 24.58 7.48
C GLY A 289 -46.44 23.15 7.08
N ARG A 290 -45.81 22.23 7.82
CA ARG A 290 -46.08 20.79 7.82
C ARG A 290 -47.47 20.56 8.41
N SER A 291 -48.31 19.81 7.70
CA SER A 291 -49.47 19.12 8.26
C SER A 291 -49.35 17.64 7.89
N GLY A 292 -49.55 16.80 8.90
CA GLY A 292 -49.45 15.35 8.81
C GLY A 292 -50.67 14.71 8.14
N GLY A 293 -50.55 13.42 7.84
CA GLY A 293 -51.66 12.64 7.31
C GLY A 293 -51.22 11.21 7.00
N SER A 294 -51.66 10.30 7.85
CA SER A 294 -51.43 8.86 7.90
C SER A 294 -52.17 8.09 6.79
N ARG A 295 -51.70 6.85 6.54
CA ARG A 295 -52.44 5.57 6.30
C ARG A 295 -51.63 4.68 5.35
N SER A 296 -50.97 3.63 5.86
CA SER A 296 -51.48 2.27 6.11
C SER A 296 -51.73 1.48 4.82
N LEU A 297 -50.96 0.41 4.61
CA LEU A 297 -51.43 -0.83 4.00
C LEU A 297 -50.58 -1.99 4.51
N THR A 298 -51.27 -2.93 5.12
CA THR A 298 -50.83 -4.16 5.76
C THR A 298 -50.72 -5.30 4.74
N THR A 299 -49.70 -6.15 4.87
CA THR A 299 -49.83 -7.60 4.58
C THR A 299 -48.96 -8.42 5.54
N LYS A 300 -49.69 -9.13 6.41
CA LYS A 300 -49.38 -10.41 7.09
C LYS A 300 -48.71 -11.44 6.17
N ASP A 301 -47.99 -12.49 6.57
CA ASP A 301 -47.48 -13.05 7.84
C ASP A 301 -46.79 -14.38 7.47
N VAL A 302 -46.16 -15.01 8.46
CA VAL A 302 -45.78 -16.44 8.60
C VAL A 302 -44.36 -16.86 8.18
N GLY A 303 -43.50 -16.88 9.21
CA GLY A 303 -42.30 -17.70 9.27
C GLY A 303 -42.60 -19.16 9.58
N LYS A 304 -41.69 -20.05 9.17
CA LYS A 304 -41.68 -21.47 9.53
C LYS A 304 -40.30 -21.82 10.09
N ARG A 305 -40.25 -22.06 11.41
CA ARG A 305 -39.15 -22.74 12.09
C ARG A 305 -39.21 -24.22 11.72
N VAL A 306 -38.06 -24.84 11.48
CA VAL A 306 -37.89 -26.29 11.60
C VAL A 306 -36.60 -26.52 12.38
N SER A 307 -36.77 -27.16 13.53
CA SER A 307 -35.71 -27.79 14.32
C SER A 307 -35.91 -29.30 14.23
N LEU A 308 -34.86 -30.00 13.82
CA LEU A 308 -34.43 -31.32 14.27
C LEU A 308 -32.92 -31.41 14.02
#